data_AF-A0AAD2FGQ5-F1
#
_entry.id   AF-A0AAD2FGQ5-F1
#
_cell.length_a   1.000
_cell.length_b   1.000
_cell.length_c   1.000
_cell.angle_alpha   90.00
_cell.angle_beta   90.00
_cell.angle_gamma   90.00
#
_symmetry.space_group_name_H-M   'P 1'
#
loop_
_entity.id
_entity.type
_entity.pdbx_description
1 polymer ?
#
loop_
_entity_poly.entity_id
_entity_poly.type
_entity_poly.pdbx_seq_one_letter_code
_entity_poly.pdbx_strand_id
1 'polypeptide(L)'
;MQFSVLTCFLLTTQVCSFHPTLSTWFSYRKVDNRRITLHSTEDDNGETATLVLDGGTAVSTGPLPFVSDEFLASFVQDTSNRNLLASAGGDRPLEEIQLTSDLLKTWQDACKELGLQKIPYETDSVIKVRTSGINFPGLQLESTASIGIMGDATNENQVYEFVLIQDENRVKGLPPIVWIFNKLTGSDGKGNGNNQSTSSRTTLVYKKISESAFFFTIKSRLVVNVKFPAFLLKILPTNKEKAEETGSKDVNLALKAFEKAYLEKAKNERAANISS
;
A
#
# COMPACT_ATOMS: atom_id res chain seq x y z
N MET A 1 3.53 17.91 -11.26
CA MET A 1 2.10 17.64 -11.51
C MET A 1 2.01 16.61 -12.62
N GLN A 2 1.74 15.31 -12.40
CA GLN A 2 1.10 14.63 -11.27
C GLN A 2 1.72 13.28 -10.94
N PHE A 3 1.62 12.96 -9.65
CA PHE A 3 2.08 11.76 -8.95
C PHE A 3 0.87 10.87 -8.61
N SER A 4 0.06 10.48 -9.61
CA SER A 4 -1.26 9.85 -9.37
C SER A 4 -1.22 8.38 -8.94
N VAL A 5 -0.05 7.76 -8.99
CA VAL A 5 0.13 6.36 -8.59
C VAL A 5 1.08 6.23 -7.42
N LEU A 6 1.90 7.26 -7.17
CA LEU A 6 2.74 7.31 -5.97
C LEU A 6 1.89 7.35 -4.68
N THR A 7 0.57 7.45 -4.82
CA THR A 7 -0.40 7.86 -3.80
C THR A 7 -1.07 6.72 -3.01
N CYS A 8 -0.77 5.44 -3.29
CA CYS A 8 -0.98 4.43 -2.24
C CYS A 8 -0.12 4.74 -0.99
N PHE A 9 0.88 5.62 -1.16
CA PHE A 9 1.75 6.20 -0.15
C PHE A 9 1.54 7.73 0.04
N LEU A 10 0.43 8.41 -0.34
CA LEU A 10 0.42 9.91 -0.19
C LEU A 10 -0.85 10.58 0.41
N LEU A 11 -0.73 11.01 1.67
CA LEU A 11 -1.30 12.15 2.45
C LEU A 11 -2.75 12.60 2.25
N THR A 12 -3.38 12.82 3.41
CA THR A 12 -3.88 14.16 3.82
C THR A 12 -3.53 14.43 5.30
N THR A 13 -3.29 15.69 5.67
CA THR A 13 -3.20 16.19 7.07
C THR A 13 -4.20 17.33 7.28
N GLN A 14 -4.91 17.30 8.41
CA GLN A 14 -5.23 18.51 9.17
C GLN A 14 -5.28 18.21 10.69
N VAL A 15 -4.40 18.93 11.42
CA VAL A 15 -4.44 19.44 12.81
C VAL A 15 -5.03 18.59 13.94
N CYS A 16 -4.17 18.18 14.87
CA CYS A 16 -4.38 18.42 16.31
C CYS A 16 -3.04 18.34 17.05
N SER A 17 -2.68 19.44 17.70
CA SER A 17 -1.57 19.59 18.64
C SER A 17 -1.78 18.72 19.88
N PHE A 18 -0.82 17.86 20.22
CA PHE A 18 -0.75 17.21 21.52
C PHE A 18 0.66 17.28 22.11
N HIS A 19 0.72 17.85 23.31
CA HIS A 19 1.89 17.98 24.18
C HIS A 19 2.32 16.59 24.71
N PRO A 20 3.61 16.32 24.96
CA PRO A 20 4.07 15.00 25.36
C PRO A 20 4.04 14.86 26.89
N THR A 21 3.46 13.77 27.40
CA THR A 21 3.90 13.17 28.67
C THR A 21 3.77 11.64 28.61
N LEU A 22 4.81 10.97 29.13
CA LEU A 22 4.98 9.54 29.34
C LEU A 22 5.54 8.72 28.15
N SER A 23 6.88 8.70 28.14
CA SER A 23 7.74 7.77 27.44
C SER A 23 7.66 6.35 28.03
N THR A 24 7.23 5.40 27.22
CA THR A 24 7.62 3.99 27.34
C THR A 24 8.19 3.54 25.99
N TRP A 25 9.27 2.79 26.06
CA TRP A 25 10.22 2.49 24.99
C TRP A 25 9.57 1.78 23.79
N PHE A 26 9.18 2.53 22.76
CA PHE A 26 8.93 1.97 21.42
C PHE A 26 10.10 2.34 20.51
N SER A 27 11.04 1.41 20.35
CA SER A 27 12.11 1.55 19.36
C SER A 27 11.60 1.06 18.01
N TYR A 28 11.03 1.97 17.23
CA TYR A 28 10.76 1.71 15.81
C TYR A 28 12.09 1.75 15.07
N ARG A 29 12.61 0.56 14.71
CA ARG A 29 13.81 0.50 13.87
C ARG A 29 13.42 0.71 12.41
N LYS A 30 13.42 1.99 12.03
CA LYS A 30 13.29 2.41 10.64
C LYS A 30 14.52 1.94 9.86
N VAL A 31 14.38 0.90 9.05
CA VAL A 31 15.42 0.53 8.08
C VAL A 31 15.19 1.40 6.85
N ASP A 32 15.84 2.56 6.83
CA ASP A 32 15.68 3.55 5.76
C ASP A 32 16.40 3.12 4.48
N ASN A 33 15.76 2.22 3.72
CA ASN A 33 16.10 1.95 2.32
C ASN A 33 15.10 2.65 1.39
N ARG A 34 14.85 3.95 1.65
CA ARG A 34 14.01 4.78 0.79
C ARG A 34 14.81 5.17 -0.44
N ARG A 35 14.44 4.62 -1.58
CA ARG A 35 14.97 5.07 -2.86
C ARG A 35 13.81 5.34 -3.78
N ILE A 36 13.36 6.59 -3.84
CA ILE A 36 12.57 7.05 -4.99
C ILE A 36 13.54 7.32 -6.12
N THR A 37 13.52 6.44 -7.12
CA THR A 37 14.27 6.68 -8.34
C THR A 37 13.34 7.23 -9.39
N LEU A 38 13.72 8.37 -9.96
CA LEU A 38 13.04 9.02 -11.06
C LEU A 38 13.87 8.73 -12.30
N HIS A 39 13.31 7.96 -13.23
CA HIS A 39 13.91 7.77 -14.54
C HIS A 39 12.95 8.27 -15.60
N SER A 40 13.50 9.01 -16.56
CA SER A 40 12.82 9.39 -17.78
C SER A 40 13.42 8.59 -18.92
N THR A 41 12.60 7.86 -19.65
CA THR A 41 12.98 7.29 -20.94
C THR A 41 12.15 7.99 -22.02
N GLU A 42 12.82 8.65 -22.95
CA GLU A 42 12.19 9.21 -24.15
C GLU A 42 11.97 8.08 -25.16
N ASP A 43 10.89 8.16 -25.94
CA ASP A 43 10.71 7.28 -27.09
C ASP A 43 11.65 7.68 -28.23
N ASP A 44 11.81 6.82 -29.24
CA ASP A 44 12.71 7.05 -30.38
C ASP A 44 12.38 8.33 -31.17
N ASN A 45 11.17 8.89 -30.97
CA ASN A 45 10.69 10.11 -31.62
C ASN A 45 10.83 11.36 -30.72
N GLY A 46 11.19 11.22 -29.45
CA GLY A 46 11.25 12.31 -28.46
C GLY A 46 9.89 12.95 -28.12
N GLU A 47 8.77 12.35 -28.53
CA GLU A 47 7.43 12.91 -28.33
C GLU A 47 6.88 12.58 -26.96
N THR A 48 7.11 11.35 -26.49
CA THR A 48 6.66 10.88 -25.18
C THR A 48 7.84 10.55 -24.27
N ALA A 49 7.64 10.80 -22.99
CA ALA A 49 8.56 10.38 -21.94
C ALA A 49 7.80 9.51 -20.93
N THR A 50 8.44 8.44 -20.47
CA THR A 50 7.93 7.62 -19.38
C THR A 50 8.62 8.03 -18.09
N LEU A 51 7.85 8.56 -17.14
CA LEU A 51 8.29 8.77 -15.77
C LEU A 51 8.07 7.49 -14.98
N VAL A 52 9.17 6.85 -14.58
CA VAL A 52 9.14 5.73 -13.66
C VAL A 52 9.33 6.25 -12.25
N LEU A 53 8.38 5.98 -11.37
CA LEU A 53 8.47 6.21 -9.94
C LEU A 53 8.53 4.85 -9.25
N ASP A 54 9.72 4.45 -8.81
CA ASP A 54 9.92 3.23 -8.03
C ASP A 54 10.26 3.63 -6.61
N GLY A 55 9.46 3.18 -5.65
CA GLY A 55 9.64 3.43 -4.23
C GLY A 55 9.47 2.16 -3.41
N GLY A 56 10.32 2.01 -2.39
CA GLY A 56 10.25 0.92 -1.43
C GLY A 56 10.39 1.40 0.00
N THR A 57 9.76 0.68 0.94
CA THR A 57 9.96 0.88 2.36
C THR A 57 9.92 -0.46 3.11
N ALA A 58 10.57 -0.49 4.27
CA ALA A 58 10.47 -1.60 5.20
C ALA A 58 10.31 -1.04 6.62
N VAL A 59 9.30 -1.52 7.33
CA VAL A 59 9.01 -1.10 8.71
C VAL A 59 8.78 -2.35 9.54
N SER A 60 9.33 -2.37 10.76
CA SER A 60 9.11 -3.46 11.71
C SER A 60 8.50 -2.93 13.00
N THR A 61 7.71 -3.78 13.66
CA THR A 61 7.24 -3.53 15.04
C THR A 61 8.41 -3.63 16.01
N GLY A 62 8.18 -3.22 17.25
CA GLY A 62 8.99 -3.70 18.37
C GLY A 62 8.84 -5.23 18.57
N PRO A 63 9.63 -5.83 19.47
CA PRO A 63 9.41 -7.21 19.91
C PRO A 63 8.00 -7.35 20.52
N LEU A 64 7.26 -8.35 20.05
CA LEU A 64 5.92 -8.70 20.49
C LEU A 64 5.92 -10.07 21.18
N PRO A 65 5.03 -10.28 22.16
CA PRO A 65 4.91 -11.56 22.84
C PRO A 65 4.43 -12.65 21.88
N PHE A 66 5.20 -13.72 21.74
CA PHE A 66 4.78 -14.92 21.02
C PHE A 66 3.73 -15.69 21.84
N VAL A 67 2.71 -16.25 21.16
CA VAL A 67 1.64 -17.06 21.76
C VAL A 67 1.72 -18.47 21.21
N SER A 68 1.37 -18.66 19.93
CA SER A 68 1.58 -19.88 19.16
C SER A 68 1.56 -19.55 17.66
N ASP A 69 2.01 -20.49 16.82
CA ASP A 69 1.95 -20.30 15.37
C ASP A 69 0.51 -20.31 14.85
N GLU A 70 -0.38 -21.10 15.45
CA GLU A 70 -1.81 -21.15 15.11
C GLU A 70 -2.50 -19.83 15.43
N PHE A 71 -2.17 -19.22 16.59
CA PHE A 71 -2.68 -17.91 16.96
C PHE A 71 -2.21 -16.83 15.99
N LEU A 72 -0.93 -16.84 15.59
CA LEU A 72 -0.42 -15.88 14.61
C LEU A 72 -1.07 -16.05 13.24
N ALA A 73 -1.22 -17.29 12.78
CA ALA A 73 -1.86 -17.59 11.51
C ALA A 73 -3.32 -17.09 11.49
N SER A 74 -4.08 -17.46 12.52
CA SER A 74 -5.47 -17.01 12.66
C SER A 74 -5.59 -15.49 12.84
N PHE A 75 -4.66 -14.86 13.57
CA PHE A 75 -4.65 -13.41 13.77
C PHE A 75 -4.55 -12.65 12.44
N VAL A 76 -3.67 -13.07 11.54
CA VAL A 76 -3.49 -12.40 10.24
C VAL A 76 -4.61 -12.76 9.26
N GLN A 77 -5.14 -13.99 9.31
CA GLN A 77 -6.26 -14.43 8.47
C GLN A 77 -7.58 -13.76 8.84
N ASP A 78 -7.76 -13.40 10.11
CA ASP A 78 -8.94 -12.70 10.59
C ASP A 78 -9.12 -11.36 9.86
N THR A 79 -10.27 -11.24 9.19
CA THR A 79 -10.63 -10.11 8.33
C THR A 79 -10.47 -8.76 9.04
N SER A 80 -10.83 -8.69 10.32
CA SER A 80 -10.76 -7.42 11.08
C SER A 80 -9.32 -6.94 11.26
N ASN A 81 -8.37 -7.83 11.59
CA ASN A 81 -6.97 -7.44 11.77
C ASN A 81 -6.27 -7.23 10.42
N ARG A 82 -6.53 -8.10 9.45
CA ARG A 82 -6.02 -7.98 8.07
C ARG A 82 -6.37 -6.63 7.46
N ASN A 83 -7.62 -6.19 7.65
CA ASN A 83 -8.10 -4.94 7.10
C ASN A 83 -7.41 -3.73 7.71
N LEU A 84 -6.85 -3.80 8.93
CA LEU A 84 -6.05 -2.71 9.49
C LEU A 84 -4.82 -2.41 8.63
N LEU A 85 -4.20 -3.44 8.04
CA LEU A 85 -3.04 -3.25 7.17
C LEU A 85 -3.42 -2.57 5.85
N ALA A 86 -4.51 -3.02 5.23
CA ALA A 86 -4.94 -2.49 3.94
C ALA A 86 -5.62 -1.11 4.03
N SER A 87 -6.28 -0.81 5.15
CA SER A 87 -7.01 0.44 5.37
C SER A 87 -6.19 1.54 6.05
N ALA A 88 -4.87 1.37 6.16
CA ALA A 88 -3.98 2.29 6.87
C ALA A 88 -4.37 2.50 8.35
N GLY A 89 -4.79 1.44 9.04
CA GLY A 89 -5.16 1.45 10.45
C GLY A 89 -6.66 1.64 10.73
N GLY A 90 -7.52 1.47 9.72
CA GLY A 90 -8.97 1.60 9.83
C GLY A 90 -9.54 2.90 9.27
N ASP A 91 -8.68 3.81 8.79
CA ASP A 91 -9.09 5.14 8.34
C ASP A 91 -9.75 5.14 6.96
N ARG A 92 -9.52 4.09 6.15
CA ARG A 92 -9.99 4.03 4.77
C ARG A 92 -11.18 3.09 4.61
N PRO A 93 -12.23 3.50 3.87
CA PRO A 93 -13.30 2.60 3.47
C PRO A 93 -12.75 1.39 2.71
N LEU A 94 -13.18 0.21 3.13
CA LEU A 94 -12.76 -1.06 2.57
C LEU A 94 -14.00 -1.93 2.36
N GLU A 95 -14.06 -2.57 1.21
CA GLU A 95 -15.11 -3.53 0.83
C GLU A 95 -14.43 -4.82 0.36
N GLU A 96 -14.82 -5.96 0.91
CA GLU A 96 -14.40 -7.25 0.35
C GLU A 96 -15.26 -7.56 -0.88
N ILE A 97 -14.61 -7.88 -2.00
CA ILE A 97 -15.29 -8.12 -3.27
C ILE A 97 -15.15 -9.59 -3.67
N GLN A 98 -16.14 -10.09 -4.39
CA GLN A 98 -16.10 -11.46 -4.90
C GLN A 98 -14.98 -11.60 -5.94
N LEU A 99 -14.15 -12.63 -5.77
CA LEU A 99 -13.10 -12.98 -6.72
C LEU A 99 -13.74 -13.62 -7.96
N THR A 100 -13.78 -12.88 -9.06
CA THR A 100 -14.22 -13.38 -10.37
C THR A 100 -13.05 -14.04 -11.11
N SER A 101 -13.33 -14.90 -12.10
CA SER A 101 -12.29 -15.56 -12.90
C SER A 101 -11.40 -14.55 -13.64
N ASP A 102 -11.97 -13.46 -14.13
CA ASP A 102 -11.20 -12.38 -14.79
C ASP A 102 -10.27 -11.69 -13.80
N LEU A 103 -10.77 -11.37 -12.60
CA LEU A 103 -9.98 -10.72 -11.56
C LEU A 103 -8.86 -11.63 -11.05
N LEU A 104 -9.14 -12.94 -10.91
CA LEU A 104 -8.13 -13.94 -10.58
C LEU A 104 -7.04 -13.97 -11.65
N LYS A 105 -7.40 -14.01 -12.93
CA LYS A 105 -6.42 -13.97 -14.02
C LYS A 105 -5.56 -12.71 -13.99
N THR A 106 -6.17 -11.53 -13.84
CA THR A 106 -5.45 -10.26 -13.70
C THR A 106 -4.51 -10.30 -12.50
N TRP A 107 -4.94 -10.86 -11.37
CA TRP A 107 -4.10 -11.00 -10.20
C TRP A 107 -2.91 -11.95 -10.44
N GLN A 108 -3.14 -13.10 -11.08
CA GLN A 108 -2.07 -14.02 -11.45
C GLN A 108 -1.03 -13.36 -12.36
N ASP A 109 -1.46 -12.55 -13.32
CA ASP A 109 -0.56 -11.83 -14.21
C ASP A 109 0.22 -10.74 -13.46
N ALA A 110 -0.42 -9.98 -12.57
CA ALA A 110 0.27 -9.04 -11.67
C ALA A 110 1.31 -9.75 -10.78
N CYS A 111 1.00 -10.95 -10.28
CA CYS A 111 1.95 -11.75 -9.51
C CYS A 111 3.17 -12.16 -10.34
N LYS A 112 2.99 -12.58 -11.60
CA LYS A 112 4.09 -12.91 -12.51
C LYS A 112 4.97 -11.71 -12.81
N GLU A 113 4.37 -10.54 -13.07
CA GLU A 113 5.10 -9.29 -13.32
C GLU A 113 5.95 -8.87 -12.10
N LEU A 114 5.45 -9.13 -10.90
CA LEU A 114 6.15 -8.88 -9.64
C LEU A 114 7.17 -9.96 -9.26
N GLY A 115 7.32 -11.01 -10.08
CA GLY A 115 8.23 -12.13 -9.83
C GLY A 115 7.83 -12.98 -8.62
N LEU A 116 6.54 -13.05 -8.31
CA LEU A 116 6.02 -13.90 -7.23
C LEU A 116 6.01 -15.36 -7.67
N GLN A 117 6.56 -16.22 -6.81
CA GLN A 117 6.54 -17.67 -7.04
C GLN A 117 5.17 -18.27 -6.73
N LYS A 118 4.49 -17.73 -5.70
CA LYS A 118 3.14 -18.13 -5.34
C LYS A 118 2.11 -17.45 -6.25
N ILE A 119 1.15 -18.26 -6.67
CA ILE A 119 0.02 -17.84 -7.49
C ILE A 119 -1.23 -17.87 -6.59
N PRO A 120 -2.14 -16.88 -6.71
CA PRO A 120 -3.40 -16.86 -5.95
C PRO A 120 -4.36 -17.98 -6.37
N TYR A 121 -5.20 -18.40 -5.43
CA TYR A 121 -6.27 -19.40 -5.58
C TYR A 121 -7.65 -18.74 -5.45
N GLU A 122 -8.70 -19.47 -5.83
CA GLU A 122 -10.10 -19.00 -5.72
C GLU A 122 -10.57 -18.77 -4.28
N THR A 123 -9.86 -19.36 -3.31
CA THR A 123 -10.14 -19.19 -1.88
C THR A 123 -9.51 -17.94 -1.27
N ASP A 124 -8.63 -17.26 -2.03
CA ASP A 124 -7.98 -16.05 -1.54
C ASP A 124 -8.92 -14.83 -1.63
N SER A 125 -8.69 -13.85 -0.77
CA SER A 125 -9.54 -12.66 -0.66
C SER A 125 -9.07 -11.54 -1.57
N VAL A 126 -10.03 -10.80 -2.13
CA VAL A 126 -9.77 -9.50 -2.74
C VAL A 126 -10.56 -8.42 -2.02
N ILE A 127 -9.90 -7.31 -1.73
CA ILE A 127 -10.52 -6.15 -1.11
C ILE A 127 -10.40 -4.94 -2.04
N LYS A 128 -11.39 -4.07 -1.99
CA LYS A 128 -11.42 -2.78 -2.66
C LYS A 128 -11.23 -1.70 -1.61
N VAL A 129 -10.17 -0.90 -1.75
CA VAL A 129 -9.82 0.18 -0.83
C VAL A 129 -9.94 1.51 -1.56
N ARG A 130 -10.67 2.45 -0.97
CA ARG A 130 -10.82 3.80 -1.52
C ARG A 130 -9.90 4.76 -0.77
N THR A 131 -9.11 5.53 -1.51
CA THR A 131 -8.31 6.60 -0.91
C THR A 131 -9.21 7.78 -0.57
N SER A 132 -8.82 8.56 0.45
CA SER A 132 -9.54 9.78 0.88
C SER A 132 -9.55 10.89 -0.20
N GLY A 133 -8.80 10.67 -1.28
CA GLY A 133 -8.61 11.61 -2.37
C GLY A 133 -7.61 12.72 -2.04
N ILE A 134 -7.03 13.29 -3.10
CA ILE A 134 -6.12 14.43 -3.07
C ILE A 134 -6.88 15.64 -3.58
N ASN A 135 -6.87 16.72 -2.79
CA ASN A 135 -7.39 18.01 -3.22
C ASN A 135 -6.25 18.85 -3.82
N PHE A 136 -6.35 19.12 -5.12
CA PHE A 136 -5.61 20.16 -5.83
C PHE A 136 -6.51 21.41 -5.98
N PRO A 137 -5.92 22.59 -6.25
CA PRO A 137 -6.72 23.77 -6.58
C PRO A 137 -7.69 23.50 -7.75
N GLY A 138 -8.99 23.46 -7.45
CA GLY A 138 -10.07 23.24 -8.43
C GLY A 138 -10.23 21.79 -8.93
N LEU A 139 -9.54 20.81 -8.33
CA LEU A 139 -9.58 19.40 -8.74
C LEU A 139 -9.41 18.47 -7.53
N GLN A 140 -10.27 17.48 -7.39
CA GLN A 140 -10.15 16.39 -6.42
C GLN A 140 -9.92 15.08 -7.17
N LEU A 141 -8.87 14.35 -6.80
CA LEU A 141 -8.50 13.06 -7.37
C LEU A 141 -8.68 11.98 -6.31
N GLU A 142 -9.59 11.05 -6.52
CA GLU A 142 -9.79 9.87 -5.68
C GLU A 142 -9.28 8.64 -6.42
N SER A 143 -8.70 7.67 -5.69
CA SER A 143 -8.27 6.40 -6.27
C SER A 143 -8.96 5.26 -5.55
N THR A 144 -9.33 4.23 -6.29
CA THR A 144 -9.88 2.99 -5.75
C THR A 144 -9.04 1.83 -6.22
N ALA A 145 -8.39 1.14 -5.28
CA ALA A 145 -7.49 0.03 -5.55
C ALA A 145 -8.17 -1.29 -5.19
N SER A 146 -8.06 -2.29 -6.07
CA SER A 146 -8.37 -3.68 -5.72
C SER A 146 -7.07 -4.39 -5.36
N ILE A 147 -7.02 -4.95 -4.15
CA ILE A 147 -5.83 -5.57 -3.57
C ILE A 147 -6.16 -7.03 -3.28
N GLY A 148 -5.42 -7.93 -3.92
CA GLY A 148 -5.47 -9.36 -3.63
C GLY A 148 -4.60 -9.68 -2.41
N ILE A 149 -5.11 -10.55 -1.55
CA ILE A 149 -4.44 -10.96 -0.32
C ILE A 149 -4.29 -12.47 -0.31
N MET A 150 -3.04 -12.94 -0.29
CA MET A 150 -2.73 -14.37 -0.20
C MET A 150 -1.73 -14.63 0.92
N GLY A 151 -1.96 -15.69 1.69
CA GLY A 151 -1.04 -16.15 2.73
C GLY A 151 -0.23 -17.34 2.23
N ASP A 152 1.08 -17.35 2.46
CA ASP A 152 1.98 -18.45 2.18
C ASP A 152 2.62 -19.00 3.45
N ALA A 153 2.41 -20.30 3.69
CA ALA A 153 3.13 -21.03 4.71
C ALA A 153 4.42 -21.55 4.06
N THR A 154 5.46 -20.71 4.02
CA THR A 154 6.80 -21.24 3.72
C THR A 154 7.31 -22.01 4.95
N ASN A 155 8.15 -23.02 4.74
CA ASN A 155 8.60 -23.98 5.78
C ASN A 155 9.18 -23.34 7.07
N GLU A 156 9.55 -22.06 7.06
CA GLU A 156 10.16 -21.40 8.20
C GLU A 156 9.39 -20.17 8.71
N ASN A 157 8.56 -19.52 7.89
CA ASN A 157 7.79 -18.34 8.30
C ASN A 157 6.51 -18.21 7.46
N GLN A 158 5.43 -17.74 8.09
CA GLN A 158 4.25 -17.34 7.33
C GLN A 158 4.47 -15.96 6.70
N VAL A 159 4.23 -15.89 5.40
CA VAL A 159 4.39 -14.69 4.59
C VAL A 159 3.02 -14.33 4.04
N TYR A 160 2.61 -13.08 4.19
CA TYR A 160 1.37 -12.60 3.62
C TYR A 160 1.68 -11.55 2.57
N GLU A 161 1.12 -11.72 1.38
CA GLU A 161 1.32 -10.84 0.24
C GLU A 161 0.03 -10.10 -0.06
N PHE A 162 0.16 -8.79 -0.21
CA PHE A 162 -0.87 -7.88 -0.65
C PHE A 162 -0.43 -7.34 -2.00
N VAL A 163 -1.16 -7.67 -3.06
CA VAL A 163 -0.80 -7.34 -4.43
C VAL A 163 -1.87 -6.42 -5.01
N LEU A 164 -1.44 -5.30 -5.58
CA LEU A 164 -2.36 -4.47 -6.35
C LEU A 164 -2.73 -5.20 -7.64
N ILE A 165 -4.02 -5.45 -7.82
CA ILE A 165 -4.57 -6.13 -9.00
C ILE A 165 -4.95 -5.08 -10.06
N GLN A 166 -5.67 -4.05 -9.63
CA GLN A 166 -6.17 -2.98 -10.49
C GLN A 166 -6.40 -1.71 -9.67
N ASP A 167 -6.23 -0.56 -10.31
CA ASP A 167 -6.55 0.75 -9.75
C ASP A 167 -7.45 1.55 -10.69
N GLU A 168 -8.44 2.21 -10.12
CA GLU A 168 -9.34 3.12 -10.80
C GLU A 168 -9.17 4.52 -10.22
N ASN A 169 -8.92 5.51 -11.07
CA ASN A 169 -8.86 6.91 -10.65
C ASN A 169 -10.16 7.63 -11.01
N ARG A 170 -10.70 8.39 -10.06
CA ARG A 170 -11.89 9.23 -10.21
C ARG A 170 -11.52 10.67 -9.97
N VAL A 171 -11.90 11.53 -10.90
CA VAL A 171 -11.51 12.94 -10.87
C VAL A 171 -12.79 13.78 -10.82
N LYS A 172 -12.83 14.72 -9.89
CA LYS A 172 -13.92 15.68 -9.69
C LYS A 172 -13.33 17.09 -9.68
N GLY A 173 -14.09 18.12 -10.04
CA GLY A 173 -13.60 19.49 -9.97
C GLY A 173 -14.21 20.39 -11.02
N LEU A 174 -13.55 21.53 -11.25
CA LEU A 174 -13.96 22.48 -12.27
C LEU A 174 -13.84 21.83 -13.67
N PRO A 175 -14.87 21.87 -14.53
CA PRO A 175 -14.87 21.16 -15.81
C PRO A 175 -13.65 21.44 -16.69
N PRO A 176 -13.13 22.69 -16.82
CA PRO A 176 -11.91 22.93 -17.61
C PRO A 176 -10.69 22.20 -17.05
N ILE A 177 -10.55 22.13 -15.73
CA ILE A 177 -9.40 21.48 -15.08
C ILE A 177 -9.52 19.96 -15.19
N VAL A 178 -10.72 19.41 -14.99
CA VAL A 178 -10.99 17.98 -15.20
C VAL A 178 -10.73 17.60 -16.67
N TRP A 179 -11.13 18.45 -17.62
CA TRP A 179 -10.87 18.23 -19.04
C TRP A 179 -9.37 18.23 -19.35
N ILE A 180 -8.61 19.21 -18.84
CA ILE A 180 -7.14 19.24 -18.98
C ILE A 180 -6.55 17.97 -18.36
N PHE A 181 -6.96 17.59 -17.15
CA PHE A 181 -6.48 16.38 -16.48
C PHE A 181 -6.74 15.13 -17.32
N ASN A 182 -7.96 14.93 -17.82
CA ASN A 182 -8.33 13.75 -18.61
C ASN A 182 -7.57 13.72 -19.94
N LYS A 183 -7.37 14.88 -20.57
CA LYS A 183 -6.56 14.99 -21.79
C LYS A 183 -5.10 14.64 -21.55
N LEU A 184 -4.53 15.11 -20.45
CA LEU A 184 -3.13 14.85 -20.09
C LEU A 184 -2.89 13.40 -19.66
N THR A 185 -3.87 12.77 -19.01
CA THR A 185 -3.78 11.39 -18.52
C THR A 185 -4.22 10.35 -19.54
N GLY A 186 -4.81 10.78 -20.66
CA GLY A 186 -5.39 9.86 -21.65
C GLY A 186 -6.71 9.22 -21.20
N SER A 187 -7.34 9.74 -20.13
CA SER A 187 -8.60 9.23 -19.58
C SER A 187 -9.85 9.70 -20.36
N ASP A 188 -9.69 10.32 -21.53
CA ASP A 188 -10.77 10.93 -22.31
C ASP A 188 -11.57 9.94 -23.20
N GLY A 189 -11.40 8.63 -22.96
CA GLY A 189 -12.23 7.56 -23.52
C GLY A 189 -12.05 7.29 -25.02
N LYS A 190 -11.10 7.97 -25.69
CA LYS A 190 -10.85 7.81 -27.14
C LYS A 190 -9.56 7.08 -27.49
N GLY A 191 -8.68 6.82 -26.51
CA GLY A 191 -7.45 6.08 -26.72
C GLY A 191 -7.44 4.79 -25.90
N ASN A 192 -7.25 3.65 -26.56
CA ASN A 192 -7.03 2.34 -25.93
C ASN A 192 -5.61 2.22 -25.32
N GLY A 193 -5.01 3.34 -24.93
CA GLY A 193 -3.63 3.43 -24.48
C GLY A 193 -3.56 3.43 -22.97
N ASN A 194 -3.05 2.33 -22.40
CA ASN A 194 -2.56 2.28 -21.02
C ASN A 194 -1.35 3.23 -20.89
N ASN A 195 -1.62 4.54 -20.78
CA ASN A 195 -0.59 5.55 -20.56
C ASN A 195 -0.05 5.53 -19.12
N GLN A 196 -0.66 4.72 -18.25
CA GLN A 196 -0.24 4.56 -16.88
C GLN A 196 -0.27 3.08 -16.52
N SER A 197 0.76 2.60 -15.84
CA SER A 197 0.71 1.32 -15.16
C SER A 197 1.16 1.48 -13.72
N THR A 198 0.46 0.77 -12.84
CA THR A 198 0.74 0.72 -11.42
C THR A 198 0.98 -0.71 -11.02
N SER A 199 2.07 -0.98 -10.34
CA SER A 199 2.24 -2.25 -9.63
C SER A 199 2.64 -1.99 -8.19
N SER A 200 2.05 -2.76 -7.28
CA SER A 200 2.40 -2.68 -5.87
C SER A 200 2.37 -4.05 -5.23
N ARG A 201 3.33 -4.25 -4.34
CA ARG A 201 3.46 -5.44 -3.51
C ARG A 201 3.75 -4.99 -2.09
N THR A 202 2.98 -5.51 -1.15
CA THR A 202 3.29 -5.41 0.27
C THR A 202 3.38 -6.80 0.85
N THR A 203 4.51 -7.09 1.48
CA THR A 203 4.80 -8.36 2.13
C THR A 203 4.83 -8.15 3.63
N LEU A 204 3.96 -8.84 4.36
CA LEU A 204 4.04 -8.98 5.80
C LEU A 204 4.75 -10.31 6.12
N VAL A 205 5.82 -10.21 6.88
CA VAL A 205 6.56 -11.37 7.41
C VAL A 205 6.62 -11.21 8.91
N TYR A 206 6.39 -12.28 9.66
CA TYR A 206 6.80 -12.31 11.06
C TYR A 206 8.11 -13.09 11.20
N LYS A 207 8.93 -12.69 12.16
CA LYS A 207 10.18 -13.38 12.48
C LYS A 207 10.28 -13.59 13.97
N LYS A 208 10.47 -14.85 14.39
CA LYS A 208 10.75 -15.20 15.79
C LYS A 208 12.13 -14.67 16.18
N ILE A 209 12.21 -14.03 17.34
CA ILE A 209 13.46 -13.63 18.01
C ILE A 209 13.88 -14.73 18.98
N SER A 210 12.89 -15.30 19.69
CA SER A 210 13.02 -16.38 20.67
C SER A 210 11.72 -17.17 20.74
N GLU A 211 11.65 -18.19 21.59
CA GLU A 211 10.42 -18.93 21.91
C GLU A 211 9.29 -18.05 22.46
N SER A 212 9.62 -16.87 22.99
CA SER A 212 8.66 -15.98 23.67
C SER A 212 8.45 -14.65 22.96
N ALA A 213 9.21 -14.36 21.90
CA ALA A 213 9.19 -13.06 21.25
C ALA A 213 9.38 -13.16 19.74
N PHE A 214 8.71 -12.25 19.02
CA PHE A 214 8.82 -12.12 17.57
C PHE A 214 8.62 -10.66 17.15
N PHE A 215 8.75 -10.33 15.88
CA PHE A 215 8.34 -9.03 15.34
C PHE A 215 7.67 -9.21 13.98
N PHE A 216 6.77 -8.29 13.63
CA PHE A 216 6.27 -8.16 12.27
C PHE A 216 7.18 -7.22 11.49
N THR A 217 7.42 -7.54 10.23
CA THR A 217 8.05 -6.66 9.24
C THR A 217 7.14 -6.55 8.04
N ILE A 218 6.77 -5.32 7.70
CA ILE A 218 6.11 -4.97 6.46
C ILE A 218 7.16 -4.45 5.49
N LYS A 219 7.23 -5.06 4.31
CA LYS A 219 8.01 -4.56 3.18
C LYS A 219 7.05 -4.16 2.08
N SER A 220 7.06 -2.91 1.66
CA SER A 220 6.21 -2.44 0.57
C SER A 220 7.05 -1.92 -0.57
N ARG A 221 6.64 -2.22 -1.80
CA ARG A 221 7.16 -1.65 -3.03
C ARG A 221 6.00 -1.15 -3.88
N LEU A 222 6.21 0.00 -4.51
CA LEU A 222 5.26 0.64 -5.40
C LEU A 222 6.04 1.12 -6.61
N VAL A 223 5.62 0.67 -7.79
CA VAL A 223 6.16 1.10 -9.06
C VAL A 223 5.04 1.74 -9.86
N VAL A 224 5.34 2.92 -10.34
CA VAL A 224 4.47 3.73 -11.19
C VAL A 224 5.18 3.95 -12.49
N ASN A 225 4.50 3.71 -13.59
CA ASN A 225 4.95 4.18 -14.89
C ASN A 225 3.88 5.13 -15.41
N VAL A 226 4.25 6.40 -15.62
CA VAL A 226 3.36 7.37 -16.26
C VAL A 226 3.99 7.82 -17.57
N LYS A 227 3.29 7.65 -18.68
CA LYS A 227 3.66 8.17 -19.99
C LYS A 227 3.00 9.52 -20.19
N PHE A 228 3.77 10.52 -20.60
CA PHE A 228 3.24 11.83 -20.95
C PHE A 228 4.14 12.54 -21.97
N PRO A 229 3.65 13.63 -22.60
CA PRO A 229 4.47 14.43 -23.49
C PRO A 229 5.74 14.96 -22.80
N ALA A 230 6.90 14.78 -23.44
CA ALA A 230 8.21 15.08 -22.83
C ALA A 230 8.34 16.53 -22.33
N PHE A 231 7.65 17.49 -22.95
CA PHE A 231 7.71 18.90 -22.54
C PHE A 231 7.14 19.15 -21.13
N LEU A 232 6.22 18.31 -20.63
CA LEU A 232 5.63 18.48 -19.29
C LEU A 232 6.60 18.09 -18.17
N LEU A 233 7.59 17.22 -18.42
CA LEU A 233 8.62 16.86 -17.44
C LEU A 233 9.39 18.09 -16.95
N LYS A 234 9.61 19.05 -17.84
CA LYS A 234 10.37 20.28 -17.58
C LYS A 234 9.66 21.23 -16.62
N ILE A 235 8.36 21.05 -16.41
CA ILE A 235 7.51 21.93 -15.59
C ILE A 235 7.24 21.32 -14.20
N LEU A 236 7.70 20.10 -13.94
CA LEU A 236 7.40 19.41 -12.67
C LEU A 236 8.18 20.05 -11.51
N PRO A 237 7.52 20.61 -10.48
CA PRO A 237 8.20 21.04 -9.28
C PRO A 237 8.75 19.82 -8.52
N THR A 238 10.06 19.83 -8.30
CA THR A 238 10.88 18.77 -7.71
C THR A 238 10.89 18.78 -6.18
N ASN A 239 9.75 18.98 -5.50
CA ASN A 239 9.74 18.79 -4.04
C ASN A 239 9.50 17.31 -3.68
N LYS A 240 10.54 16.50 -3.88
CA LYS A 240 10.60 15.06 -3.59
C LYS A 240 10.40 14.75 -2.09
N GLU A 241 10.92 15.60 -1.22
CA GLU A 241 10.95 15.39 0.23
C GLU A 241 9.56 15.34 0.84
N LYS A 242 8.68 16.27 0.44
CA LYS A 242 7.30 16.30 0.95
C LYS A 242 6.51 15.06 0.60
N ALA A 243 6.76 14.44 -0.56
CA ALA A 243 6.12 13.20 -0.96
C ALA A 243 6.63 12.00 -0.13
N GLU A 244 7.93 11.92 0.14
CA GLU A 244 8.51 10.81 0.91
C GLU A 244 8.08 10.78 2.39
N GLU A 245 7.96 11.96 3.01
CA GLU A 245 7.57 12.10 4.42
C GLU A 245 6.24 11.41 4.70
N THR A 246 5.37 11.42 3.73
CA THR A 246 3.97 11.18 3.96
C THR A 246 3.56 9.71 3.85
N GLY A 247 4.06 8.97 2.87
CA GLY A 247 3.67 7.56 2.76
C GLY A 247 4.25 6.71 3.85
N SER A 248 5.38 7.18 4.35
CA SER A 248 5.97 6.71 5.57
C SER A 248 5.04 6.85 6.77
N LYS A 249 4.23 7.91 6.84
CA LYS A 249 3.27 8.13 7.92
C LYS A 249 2.15 7.09 7.87
N ASP A 250 1.60 6.81 6.70
CA ASP A 250 0.49 5.88 6.53
C ASP A 250 0.89 4.43 6.86
N VAL A 251 2.06 3.98 6.40
CA VAL A 251 2.58 2.64 6.75
C VAL A 251 2.83 2.53 8.25
N ASN A 252 3.40 3.56 8.87
CA ASN A 252 3.62 3.57 10.31
C ASN A 252 2.30 3.54 11.09
N LEU A 253 1.27 4.24 10.62
CA LEU A 253 -0.06 4.24 11.23
C LEU A 253 -0.70 2.85 11.14
N ALA A 254 -0.65 2.23 9.97
CA ALA A 254 -1.15 0.87 9.74
C ALA A 254 -0.46 -0.14 10.67
N LEU A 255 0.87 -0.09 10.75
CA LEU A 255 1.64 -1.00 11.59
C LEU A 255 1.37 -0.79 13.08
N LYS A 256 1.20 0.45 13.53
CA LYS A 256 0.83 0.79 14.92
C LYS A 256 -0.55 0.25 15.30
N ALA A 257 -1.54 0.43 14.43
CA ALA A 257 -2.89 -0.08 14.66
C ALA A 257 -2.88 -1.62 14.71
N PHE A 258 -2.13 -2.26 13.81
CA PHE A 258 -1.97 -3.70 13.76
C PHE A 258 -1.28 -4.25 15.02
N GLU A 259 -0.19 -3.61 15.45
CA GLU A 259 0.52 -3.94 16.70
C GLU A 259 -0.42 -3.85 17.91
N LYS A 260 -1.18 -2.76 18.02
CA LYS A 260 -2.14 -2.57 19.11
C LYS A 260 -3.20 -3.68 19.12
N ALA A 261 -3.78 -4.00 17.96
CA ALA A 261 -4.78 -5.06 17.83
C ALA A 261 -4.23 -6.43 18.25
N TYR A 262 -2.98 -6.73 17.88
CA TYR A 262 -2.29 -7.95 18.29
C TYR A 262 -2.14 -8.03 19.82
N LEU A 263 -1.65 -6.98 20.46
CA LEU A 263 -1.41 -6.96 21.90
C LEU A 263 -2.70 -7.17 22.71
N GLU A 264 -3.81 -6.56 22.28
CA GLU A 264 -5.12 -6.75 22.93
C GLU A 264 -5.60 -8.20 22.82
N LYS A 265 -5.54 -8.81 21.61
CA LYS A 265 -5.96 -10.21 21.42
C LYS A 265 -5.06 -11.19 22.18
N ALA A 266 -3.74 -11.00 22.15
CA ALA A 266 -2.80 -11.86 22.85
C ALA A 266 -2.98 -11.82 24.38
N LYS A 267 -3.35 -10.66 24.93
CA LYS A 267 -3.68 -10.52 26.37
C LYS A 267 -4.92 -11.33 26.73
N ASN A 268 -5.96 -11.27 25.91
CA ASN A 268 -7.21 -12.01 26.13
C ASN A 268 -6.99 -13.53 26.04
N GLU A 269 -6.22 -13.99 25.07
CA GLU A 269 -5.89 -15.42 24.89
C GLU A 269 -5.14 -15.99 26.11
N ARG A 270 -4.16 -15.25 26.62
CA ARG A 270 -3.42 -15.66 27.83
C ARG A 270 -4.31 -15.71 29.07
N ALA A 271 -5.27 -14.79 29.20
CA ALA A 271 -6.21 -14.81 30.30
C ALA A 271 -7.13 -16.04 30.25
N ALA A 272 -7.58 -16.43 29.04
CA ALA A 272 -8.39 -17.64 28.84
C ALA A 272 -7.64 -18.91 29.28
N ASN A 273 -6.37 -19.06 28.89
CA ASN A 273 -5.54 -20.22 29.22
C ASN A 273 -5.18 -20.36 30.71
N ILE A 274 -5.23 -19.27 31.49
CA ILE A 274 -5.02 -19.32 32.96
C ILE A 274 -6.29 -19.78 33.68
N SER A 275 -7.47 -19.53 33.09
CA SER A 275 -8.77 -19.84 33.69
C SER A 275 -9.27 -21.26 33.41
N SER A 276 -8.67 -21.96 32.46
CA SER A 276 -8.92 -23.36 32.10
C SER A 276 -8.04 -24.33 32.87
#